data_AF-A0A644TWA8-F1
#
_entry.id   AF-A0A644TWA8-F1
#
_cell.length_a   1.000
_cell.length_b   1.000
_cell.length_c   1.000
_cell.angle_alpha   90.00
_cell.angle_beta   90.00
_cell.angle_gamma   90.00
#
_symmetry.space_group_name_H-M   'P 1'
#
loop_
_entity.id
_entity.type
_entity.pdbx_description
1 polymer ?
#
loop_
_entity_poly.entity_id
_entity_poly.type
_entity_poly.pdbx_seq_one_letter_code
_entity_poly.pdbx_strand_id
1 'polypeptide(L)'
;MKIFKDSKGITFSTDIIITFFFLILVFGIIANIINSSNDRLVNSLETAEIERLTNEVVDILINSPGTPKNWEKLYDFGIVNPGLSIENNDENNLNKFYPNRISFKKIQILKNGEYENLITEKLFKNKIKSSITVYPINTNLNPIMIGIESKNFENSSNVISVNRTVKCDFYSYLAISSILIKDKINFESDLYSNQNYNNQKYYTPLCNHENIDKNNHSNSEKYLWICKGFKISKKEFEEKNYYIIFKESALNKDNYWILDNIKDHSNYENQISSEYVNLNNYLSKIFQNESSMIFYMHSKINKNSLEDYEHVLVGIPKEEEKYIEKFKIDYFKEQECHFIMRSWYF
;
A
#
# COMPACT_ATOMS: atom_id res chain seq x y z
N MET A 1 44.45 81.33 48.48
CA MET A 1 43.38 80.32 48.48
C MET A 1 43.87 79.13 47.66
N LYS A 2 44.45 78.11 48.33
CA LYS A 2 44.94 76.89 47.67
C LYS A 2 43.74 75.94 47.53
N ILE A 3 43.31 75.70 46.31
CA ILE A 3 42.34 74.64 45.99
C ILE A 3 43.07 73.32 46.26
N PHE A 4 42.71 72.62 47.34
CA PHE A 4 43.19 71.27 47.58
C PHE A 4 42.68 70.37 46.45
N LYS A 5 43.62 69.82 45.67
CA LYS A 5 43.32 68.86 44.61
C LYS A 5 42.93 67.54 45.30
N ASP A 6 41.63 67.28 45.39
CA ASP A 6 41.08 66.07 46.01
C ASP A 6 41.34 64.85 45.11
N SER A 7 42.49 64.20 45.30
CA SER A 7 42.91 63.02 44.55
C SER A 7 42.20 61.75 44.98
N LYS A 8 41.63 61.71 46.20
CA LYS A 8 40.96 60.53 46.76
C LYS A 8 39.57 60.32 46.17
N GLY A 9 38.85 61.40 45.90
CA GLY A 9 37.57 61.33 45.18
C GLY A 9 37.71 60.82 43.74
N ILE A 10 38.81 61.18 43.07
CA ILE A 10 39.10 60.74 41.70
C ILE A 10 39.39 59.24 41.65
N THR A 11 40.23 58.72 42.56
CA THR A 11 40.54 57.27 42.62
C THR A 11 39.32 56.42 42.95
N PHE A 12 38.46 56.88 43.87
CA PHE A 12 37.22 56.20 44.21
C PHE A 12 36.24 56.17 43.03
N SER A 13 36.11 57.28 42.31
CA SER A 13 35.25 57.36 41.12
C SER A 13 35.76 56.47 39.98
N THR A 14 37.07 56.38 39.75
CA THR A 14 37.63 55.50 38.72
C THR A 14 37.43 54.02 39.03
N ASP A 15 37.57 53.61 40.30
CA ASP A 15 37.34 52.22 40.70
C ASP A 15 35.88 51.79 40.54
N ILE A 16 34.94 52.70 40.83
CA ILE A 16 33.50 52.48 40.57
C ILE A 16 33.24 52.31 39.08
N ILE A 17 33.80 53.16 38.22
CA ILE A 17 33.59 53.11 36.76
C ILE A 17 34.16 51.81 36.19
N ILE A 18 35.37 51.41 36.59
CA ILE A 18 35.99 50.16 36.16
C ILE A 18 35.15 48.96 36.59
N THR A 19 34.68 48.97 37.84
CA THR A 19 33.79 47.91 38.35
C THR A 19 32.50 47.83 37.53
N PHE A 20 31.86 48.97 37.25
CA PHE A 20 30.66 49.04 36.42
C PHE A 20 30.90 48.52 35.00
N PHE A 21 32.05 48.85 34.40
CA PHE A 21 32.42 48.37 33.07
C PHE A 21 32.50 46.84 33.01
N PHE A 22 33.18 46.22 33.98
CA PHE A 22 33.23 44.76 34.08
C PHE A 22 31.86 44.15 34.31
N LEU A 23 31.01 44.81 35.11
CA LEU A 23 29.66 44.35 35.42
C LEU A 23 28.76 44.35 34.18
N ILE A 24 28.86 45.37 33.33
CA ILE A 24 28.17 45.46 32.02
C ILE A 24 28.65 44.34 31.09
N LEU A 25 29.96 44.09 31.02
CA LEU A 25 30.52 43.01 30.20
C LEU A 25 29.98 41.64 30.62
N VAL A 26 29.96 41.36 31.92
CA VAL A 26 29.44 40.10 32.48
C VAL A 26 27.96 39.96 32.16
N PHE A 27 27.15 41.00 32.34
CA PHE A 27 25.73 40.95 31.98
C PHE A 27 25.51 40.75 30.48
N GLY A 28 26.33 41.36 29.63
CA GLY A 28 26.28 41.14 28.18
C GLY A 28 26.55 39.68 27.80
N ILE A 29 27.54 39.06 28.42
CA ILE A 29 27.86 37.63 28.21
C ILE A 29 26.70 36.75 28.69
N ILE A 30 26.16 37.00 29.90
CA ILE A 30 25.04 36.24 30.46
C ILE A 30 23.80 36.37 29.56
N ALA A 31 23.46 37.57 29.09
CA ALA A 31 22.31 37.78 28.21
C ALA A 31 22.45 37.01 26.89
N ASN A 32 23.65 36.98 26.30
CA ASN A 32 23.90 36.22 25.07
C ASN A 32 23.77 34.71 25.29
N ILE A 33 24.28 34.20 26.42
CA ILE A 33 24.14 32.79 26.80
C ILE A 33 22.66 32.43 27.01
N ILE A 34 21.90 33.29 27.70
CA ILE A 34 20.46 33.10 27.93
C ILE A 34 19.71 33.04 26.60
N ASN A 35 19.95 33.98 25.68
CA ASN A 35 19.31 33.99 24.37
C ASN A 35 19.61 32.71 23.57
N SER A 36 20.89 32.34 23.46
CA SER A 36 21.28 31.12 22.74
C SER A 36 20.70 29.85 23.37
N SER A 37 20.64 29.79 24.70
CA SER A 37 20.03 28.66 25.41
C SER A 37 18.52 28.61 25.20
N ASN A 38 17.84 29.76 25.20
CA ASN A 38 16.41 29.84 25.00
C ASN A 38 16.02 29.40 23.58
N ASP A 39 16.76 29.85 22.56
CA ASP A 39 16.55 29.45 21.17
C ASP A 39 16.71 27.93 20.99
N ARG A 40 17.72 27.33 21.63
CA ARG A 40 17.91 25.87 21.62
C ARG A 40 16.77 25.12 22.31
N LEU A 41 16.28 25.64 23.43
CA LEU A 41 15.16 25.03 24.15
C LEU A 41 13.88 25.09 23.33
N VAL A 42 13.55 26.24 22.74
CA VAL A 42 12.38 26.41 21.87
C VAL A 42 12.45 25.47 20.67
N ASN A 43 13.58 25.44 19.95
CA ASN A 43 13.77 24.55 18.80
C ASN A 43 13.65 23.06 19.19
N SER A 44 14.14 22.67 20.37
CA SER A 44 14.02 21.29 20.86
C SER A 44 12.57 20.93 21.18
N LEU A 45 11.80 21.85 21.77
CA LEU A 45 10.38 21.62 22.08
C LEU A 45 9.55 21.51 20.81
N GLU A 46 9.79 22.40 19.85
CA GLU A 46 9.16 22.38 18.53
C GLU A 46 9.43 21.07 17.78
N THR A 47 10.68 20.61 17.78
CA THR A 47 11.06 19.34 17.15
C THR A 47 10.35 18.15 17.80
N ALA A 48 10.30 18.12 19.13
CA ALA A 48 9.63 17.06 19.88
C ALA A 48 8.11 17.06 19.64
N GLU A 49 7.48 18.23 19.50
CA GLU A 49 6.05 18.33 19.20
C GLU A 49 5.73 17.81 17.79
N ILE A 50 6.51 18.20 16.77
CA ILE A 50 6.34 17.68 15.40
C ILE A 50 6.50 16.16 15.38
N GLU A 51 7.54 15.64 16.06
CA GLU A 51 7.77 14.20 16.13
C GLU A 51 6.62 13.46 16.79
N ARG A 52 6.11 13.98 17.91
CA ARG A 52 4.96 13.40 18.61
C ARG A 52 3.72 13.37 17.71
N LEU A 53 3.37 14.51 17.09
CA LEU A 53 2.21 14.62 16.21
C LEU A 53 2.34 13.75 14.96
N THR A 54 3.54 13.70 14.37
CA THR A 54 3.79 12.87 13.18
C THR A 54 3.64 11.39 13.52
N ASN A 55 4.19 10.93 14.65
CA ASN A 55 4.00 9.55 15.10
C ASN A 55 2.52 9.25 15.35
N GLU A 56 1.79 10.14 16.03
CA GLU A 56 0.35 9.99 16.29
C GLU A 56 -0.45 9.86 14.99
N VAL A 57 -0.18 10.74 14.01
CA VAL A 57 -0.85 10.70 12.70
C VAL A 57 -0.50 9.42 11.93
N VAL A 58 0.77 9.02 11.90
CA VAL A 58 1.18 7.76 11.27
C VAL A 58 0.46 6.58 11.90
N ASP A 59 0.42 6.51 13.23
CA ASP A 59 -0.22 5.41 13.95
C ASP A 59 -1.74 5.40 13.70
N ILE A 60 -2.41 6.55 13.64
CA ILE A 60 -3.82 6.66 13.23
C ILE A 60 -4.01 6.11 11.81
N LEU A 61 -3.18 6.54 10.86
CA LEU A 61 -3.32 6.13 9.46
C LEU A 61 -3.12 4.62 9.27
N ILE A 62 -2.10 4.01 9.90
CA ILE A 62 -1.78 2.60 9.68
C ILE A 62 -2.61 1.63 10.54
N ASN A 63 -3.11 2.09 11.69
CA ASN A 63 -3.84 1.23 12.65
C ASN A 63 -5.34 1.56 12.75
N SER A 64 -5.88 2.43 11.90
CA SER A 64 -7.31 2.69 11.82
C SER A 64 -7.81 2.54 10.39
N PRO A 65 -9.01 1.95 10.16
CA PRO A 65 -9.63 1.95 8.84
C PRO A 65 -10.25 3.32 8.49
N GLY A 66 -10.29 4.24 9.45
CA GLY A 66 -10.95 5.53 9.33
C GLY A 66 -12.44 5.46 9.65
N THR A 67 -13.07 6.63 9.71
CA THR A 67 -14.50 6.77 9.98
C THR A 67 -15.11 7.80 9.03
N PRO A 68 -16.35 7.60 8.54
CA PRO A 68 -17.21 6.44 8.71
C PRO A 68 -16.68 5.18 7.99
N LYS A 69 -17.30 4.03 8.26
CA LYS A 69 -16.93 2.74 7.64
C LYS A 69 -16.99 2.84 6.12
N ASN A 70 -16.01 2.28 5.41
CA ASN A 70 -15.89 2.37 3.94
C ASN A 70 -15.88 3.82 3.39
N TRP A 71 -15.24 4.76 4.08
CA TRP A 71 -15.19 6.16 3.63
C TRP A 71 -14.60 6.32 2.21
N GLU A 72 -13.83 5.34 1.71
CA GLU A 72 -13.31 5.31 0.34
C GLU A 72 -14.37 5.10 -0.75
N LYS A 73 -15.64 4.94 -0.36
CA LYS A 73 -16.80 4.85 -1.27
C LYS A 73 -17.66 6.12 -1.24
N LEU A 74 -17.34 7.08 -0.38
CA LEU A 74 -18.08 8.32 -0.26
C LEU A 74 -17.67 9.32 -1.33
N TYR A 75 -18.59 10.24 -1.65
CA TYR A 75 -18.36 11.37 -2.54
C TYR A 75 -18.00 12.65 -1.76
N ASP A 76 -18.37 12.72 -0.48
CA ASP A 76 -18.08 13.85 0.41
C ASP A 76 -17.16 13.39 1.55
N PHE A 77 -15.99 14.04 1.64
CA PHE A 77 -14.96 13.75 2.61
C PHE A 77 -15.00 14.67 3.84
N GLY A 78 -15.97 15.60 3.94
CA GLY A 78 -16.08 16.58 5.02
C GLY A 78 -16.25 15.98 6.42
N ILE A 79 -16.91 14.83 6.55
CA ILE A 79 -17.10 14.11 7.83
C ILE A 79 -16.06 13.00 8.09
N VAL A 80 -15.14 12.79 7.16
CA VAL A 80 -14.20 11.67 7.20
C VAL A 80 -13.05 11.95 8.15
N ASN A 81 -12.77 11.02 9.05
CA ASN A 81 -11.46 10.89 9.70
C ASN A 81 -10.68 9.80 8.97
N PRO A 82 -9.57 10.16 8.30
CA PRO A 82 -8.87 9.23 7.44
C PRO A 82 -8.20 8.11 8.26
N GLY A 83 -8.18 6.93 7.66
CA GLY A 83 -7.41 5.79 8.14
C GLY A 83 -7.21 4.84 6.97
N LEU A 84 -6.01 4.31 6.82
CA LEU A 84 -5.60 3.52 5.65
C LEU A 84 -5.76 2.03 5.88
N SER A 85 -5.98 1.57 7.11
CA SER A 85 -5.99 0.13 7.36
C SER A 85 -7.16 -0.58 6.67
N ILE A 86 -6.93 -1.86 6.34
CA ILE A 86 -7.94 -2.73 5.72
C ILE A 86 -8.85 -3.30 6.81
N GLU A 87 -10.15 -3.12 6.63
CA GLU A 87 -11.17 -3.68 7.52
C GLU A 87 -11.19 -5.21 7.41
N ASN A 88 -11.36 -5.88 8.55
CA ASN A 88 -11.55 -7.31 8.57
C ASN A 88 -13.07 -7.59 8.48
N ASN A 89 -13.49 -8.30 7.44
CA ASN A 89 -14.87 -8.71 7.26
C ASN A 89 -15.16 -10.10 7.86
N ASP A 90 -14.16 -10.76 8.48
CA ASP A 90 -14.38 -12.04 9.15
C ASP A 90 -15.12 -11.85 10.47
N GLU A 91 -16.38 -12.29 10.51
CA GLU A 91 -17.24 -12.26 11.70
C GLU A 91 -16.65 -13.01 12.90
N ASN A 92 -15.74 -13.97 12.65
CA ASN A 92 -15.10 -14.82 13.66
C ASN A 92 -13.85 -14.20 14.30
N ASN A 93 -13.36 -13.06 13.80
CA ASN A 93 -12.14 -12.44 14.30
C ASN A 93 -12.48 -11.22 15.18
N LEU A 94 -12.03 -11.23 16.44
CA LEU A 94 -12.29 -10.15 17.41
C LEU A 94 -11.68 -8.80 16.97
N ASN A 95 -10.64 -8.85 16.14
CA ASN A 95 -10.02 -7.66 15.57
C ASN A 95 -10.77 -7.20 14.31
N LYS A 96 -11.41 -6.03 14.40
CA LYS A 96 -12.20 -5.40 13.31
C LYS A 96 -11.37 -4.97 12.08
N PHE A 97 -10.05 -5.05 12.14
CA PHE A 97 -9.14 -4.64 11.06
C PHE A 97 -7.80 -5.38 11.16
N TYR A 98 -7.05 -5.38 10.06
CA TYR A 98 -5.71 -5.93 10.02
C TYR A 98 -4.66 -4.83 10.31
N PRO A 99 -4.00 -4.84 11.48
CA PRO A 99 -2.98 -3.84 11.78
C PRO A 99 -1.81 -3.92 10.80
N ASN A 100 -1.19 -2.79 10.51
CA ASN A 100 -0.07 -2.66 9.56
C ASN A 100 -0.39 -3.19 8.14
N ARG A 101 -1.67 -3.29 7.76
CA ARG A 101 -2.09 -3.56 6.38
C ARG A 101 -2.89 -2.39 5.86
N ILE A 102 -2.37 -1.70 4.84
CA ILE A 102 -2.95 -0.47 4.30
C ILE A 102 -3.56 -0.71 2.92
N SER A 103 -4.66 0.01 2.65
CA SER A 103 -5.38 -0.04 1.38
C SER A 103 -4.84 0.99 0.40
N PHE A 104 -4.36 0.51 -0.73
CA PHE A 104 -3.93 1.33 -1.85
C PHE A 104 -5.06 2.14 -2.45
N LYS A 105 -6.30 1.64 -2.45
CA LYS A 105 -7.46 2.43 -2.89
C LYS A 105 -7.60 3.71 -2.05
N LYS A 106 -7.45 3.62 -0.73
CA LYS A 106 -7.48 4.78 0.19
C LYS A 106 -6.32 5.73 -0.07
N ILE A 107 -5.14 5.18 -0.33
CA ILE A 107 -3.93 5.95 -0.71
C ILE A 107 -4.16 6.71 -2.04
N GLN A 108 -4.80 6.09 -3.04
CA GLN A 108 -5.12 6.76 -4.30
C GLN A 108 -6.09 7.92 -4.11
N ILE A 109 -7.08 7.80 -3.21
CA ILE A 109 -7.99 8.91 -2.90
C ILE A 109 -7.22 10.09 -2.30
N LEU A 110 -6.31 9.83 -1.35
CA LEU A 110 -5.44 10.89 -0.82
C LEU A 110 -4.59 11.53 -1.92
N LYS A 111 -4.00 10.70 -2.80
CA LYS A 111 -3.19 11.16 -3.93
C LYS A 111 -3.96 11.99 -4.94
N ASN A 112 -5.23 11.67 -5.15
CA ASN A 112 -6.07 12.27 -6.20
C ASN A 112 -6.84 13.52 -5.72
N GLY A 113 -6.39 14.18 -4.65
CA GLY A 113 -6.87 15.51 -4.27
C GLY A 113 -7.20 15.68 -2.79
N GLU A 114 -7.42 14.60 -2.04
CA GLU A 114 -7.94 14.69 -0.67
C GLU A 114 -6.87 14.78 0.43
N TYR A 115 -5.58 14.78 0.07
CA TYR A 115 -4.50 14.88 1.05
C TYR A 115 -4.59 16.15 1.89
N GLU A 116 -4.84 17.31 1.27
CA GLU A 116 -4.85 18.59 1.98
C GLU A 116 -6.01 18.65 2.99
N ASN A 117 -7.21 18.32 2.54
CA ASN A 117 -8.42 18.26 3.37
C ASN A 117 -8.29 17.25 4.52
N LEU A 118 -7.88 16.01 4.21
CA LEU A 118 -7.92 14.93 5.21
C LEU A 118 -6.70 14.91 6.13
N ILE A 119 -5.51 15.28 5.65
CA ILE A 119 -4.27 15.19 6.42
C ILE A 119 -3.85 16.56 6.94
N THR A 120 -3.64 17.54 6.06
CA THR A 120 -3.14 18.86 6.46
C THR A 120 -4.17 19.61 7.32
N GLU A 121 -5.41 19.71 6.87
CA GLU A 121 -6.47 20.46 7.55
C GLU A 121 -7.01 19.72 8.78
N LYS A 122 -7.33 18.43 8.66
CA LYS A 122 -7.98 17.69 9.76
C LYS A 122 -7.01 17.15 10.80
N LEU A 123 -6.00 16.38 10.37
CA LEU A 123 -5.09 15.71 11.31
C LEU A 123 -4.08 16.71 11.88
N PHE A 124 -3.49 17.55 11.04
CA PHE A 124 -2.50 18.55 11.48
C PHE A 124 -3.08 19.94 11.79
N LYS A 125 -4.37 20.19 11.54
CA LYS A 125 -5.02 21.48 11.85
C LYS A 125 -4.30 22.67 11.21
N ASN A 126 -3.77 22.50 10.00
CA ASN A 126 -2.98 23.49 9.27
C ASN A 126 -1.73 24.01 10.01
N LYS A 127 -1.20 23.23 10.96
CA LYS A 127 0.01 23.61 11.71
C LYS A 127 1.30 23.05 11.10
N ILE A 128 1.20 21.92 10.41
CA ILE A 128 2.35 21.13 9.94
C ILE A 128 2.13 20.76 8.49
N LYS A 129 3.12 21.02 7.64
CA LYS A 129 3.19 20.46 6.29
C LYS A 129 3.69 19.04 6.36
N SER A 130 3.17 18.19 5.49
CA SER A 130 3.60 16.79 5.45
C SER A 130 3.58 16.19 4.05
N SER A 131 4.29 15.09 3.90
CA SER A 131 4.22 14.20 2.74
C SER A 131 4.27 12.75 3.20
N ILE A 132 3.64 11.88 2.42
CA ILE A 132 3.68 10.43 2.62
C ILE A 132 4.36 9.82 1.40
N THR A 133 5.29 8.90 1.64
CA THR A 133 5.83 8.04 0.60
C THR A 133 5.74 6.59 1.01
N VAL A 134 5.14 5.76 0.14
CA VAL A 134 5.08 4.32 0.30
C VAL A 134 6.06 3.69 -0.67
N TYR A 135 7.14 3.13 -0.14
CA TYR A 135 8.18 2.44 -0.90
C TYR A 135 7.95 0.92 -0.83
N PRO A 136 7.51 0.28 -1.91
CA PRO A 136 7.50 -1.17 -1.98
C PRO A 136 8.92 -1.72 -1.85
N ILE A 137 9.08 -2.82 -1.10
CA ILE A 137 10.36 -3.55 -1.05
C ILE A 137 10.67 -4.17 -2.42
N ASN A 138 9.63 -4.58 -3.15
CA ASN A 138 9.75 -5.06 -4.52
C ASN A 138 10.05 -3.89 -5.48
N THR A 139 11.24 -3.90 -6.07
CA THR A 139 11.72 -2.86 -7.00
C THR A 139 10.98 -2.83 -8.34
N ASN A 140 10.17 -3.84 -8.65
CA ASN A 140 9.30 -3.84 -9.84
C ASN A 140 8.12 -2.87 -9.71
N LEU A 141 7.85 -2.38 -8.50
CA LEU A 141 6.77 -1.48 -8.19
C LEU A 141 7.30 -0.06 -7.96
N ASN A 142 6.58 0.91 -8.50
CA ASN A 142 6.96 2.31 -8.32
C ASN A 142 6.54 2.81 -6.93
N PRO A 143 7.37 3.64 -6.27
CA PRO A 143 6.98 4.31 -5.03
C PRO A 143 5.76 5.21 -5.23
N ILE A 144 4.91 5.28 -4.21
CA ILE A 144 3.73 6.14 -4.21
C ILE A 144 4.06 7.37 -3.35
N MET A 145 4.13 8.55 -3.98
CA MET A 145 4.34 9.82 -3.29
C MET A 145 3.03 10.60 -3.22
N ILE A 146 2.74 11.17 -2.06
CA ILE A 146 1.53 11.95 -1.77
C ILE A 146 1.89 13.19 -0.95
N GLY A 147 1.21 14.31 -1.23
CA GLY A 147 1.42 15.58 -0.55
C GLY A 147 2.43 16.46 -1.28
N ILE A 148 2.93 17.48 -0.57
CA ILE A 148 3.80 18.51 -1.14
C ILE A 148 5.16 17.88 -1.51
N GLU A 149 5.56 18.01 -2.78
CA GLU A 149 6.82 17.44 -3.26
C GLU A 149 8.04 18.02 -2.53
N SER A 150 8.94 17.10 -2.18
CA SER A 150 10.24 17.27 -1.51
C SER A 150 11.21 18.33 -2.04
N LYS A 151 10.94 18.97 -3.17
CA LYS A 151 11.87 19.94 -3.79
C LYS A 151 12.08 21.21 -2.96
N ASN A 152 11.28 21.42 -1.91
CA ASN A 152 11.37 22.59 -1.02
C ASN A 152 12.04 22.30 0.34
N PHE A 153 12.62 21.11 0.56
CA PHE A 153 13.25 20.76 1.84
C PHE A 153 14.52 21.56 2.15
N GLU A 154 15.14 22.20 1.16
CA GLU A 154 16.37 22.99 1.35
C GLU A 154 16.16 24.20 2.26
N ASN A 155 14.91 24.67 2.44
CA ASN A 155 14.58 25.83 3.28
C ASN A 155 13.89 25.47 4.60
N SER A 156 13.54 24.20 4.85
CA SER A 156 12.87 23.81 6.10
C SER A 156 13.89 23.33 7.13
N SER A 157 14.20 24.17 8.12
CA SER A 157 14.85 23.69 9.35
C SER A 157 13.94 22.67 10.04
N ASN A 158 14.47 21.48 10.32
CA ASN A 158 13.81 20.40 11.09
C ASN A 158 12.72 19.61 10.34
N VAL A 159 13.13 18.78 9.37
CA VAL A 159 12.26 17.74 8.79
C VAL A 159 12.29 16.51 9.67
N ILE A 160 11.13 16.09 10.18
CA ILE A 160 10.98 14.83 10.91
C ILE A 160 10.50 13.75 9.95
N SER A 161 11.11 12.56 10.04
CA SER A 161 10.74 11.41 9.23
C SER A 161 10.38 10.23 10.12
N VAL A 162 9.15 9.74 9.99
CA VAL A 162 8.67 8.53 10.66
C VAL A 162 8.54 7.42 9.63
N ASN A 163 9.19 6.28 9.88
CA ASN A 163 9.17 5.11 9.02
C ASN A 163 8.48 3.93 9.75
N ARG A 164 7.59 3.23 9.04
CA ARG A 164 6.91 2.02 9.48
C ARG A 164 6.90 0.99 8.36
N THR A 165 7.12 -0.28 8.71
CA THR A 165 6.93 -1.39 7.78
C THR A 165 5.47 -1.81 7.79
N VAL A 166 4.85 -1.84 6.61
CA VAL A 166 3.43 -2.17 6.42
C VAL A 166 3.27 -3.10 5.22
N LYS A 167 2.12 -3.76 5.11
CA LYS A 167 1.70 -4.45 3.90
C LYS A 167 0.69 -3.60 3.13
N CYS A 168 0.90 -3.44 1.84
CA CYS A 168 0.01 -2.69 0.95
C CYS A 168 -0.64 -3.66 -0.03
N ASP A 169 -1.95 -3.52 -0.24
CA ASP A 169 -2.75 -4.40 -1.09
C ASP A 169 -2.71 -4.01 -2.59
N PHE A 170 -2.11 -2.87 -2.95
CA PHE A 170 -2.01 -2.35 -4.32
C PHE A 170 -3.32 -2.51 -5.12
N TYR A 171 -3.28 -3.11 -6.31
CA TYR A 171 -4.46 -3.35 -7.14
C TYR A 171 -5.12 -4.70 -6.86
N SER A 172 -4.82 -5.37 -5.74
CA SER A 172 -5.39 -6.70 -5.45
C SER A 172 -6.93 -6.71 -5.41
N TYR A 173 -7.58 -5.60 -5.09
CA TYR A 173 -9.05 -5.46 -5.16
C TYR A 173 -9.64 -5.58 -6.58
N LEU A 174 -8.81 -5.47 -7.62
CA LEU A 174 -9.19 -5.72 -9.02
C LEU A 174 -9.00 -7.18 -9.45
N ALA A 175 -8.30 -7.99 -8.64
CA ALA A 175 -8.11 -9.41 -8.91
C ALA A 175 -9.39 -10.18 -8.61
N ILE A 176 -9.82 -10.99 -9.59
CA ILE A 176 -11.00 -11.84 -9.51
C ILE A 176 -10.59 -13.25 -9.09
N SER A 177 -9.49 -13.73 -9.64
CA SER A 177 -8.90 -15.03 -9.34
C SER A 177 -7.40 -14.96 -9.59
N SER A 178 -6.60 -15.76 -8.90
CA SER A 178 -5.15 -15.81 -9.11
C SER A 178 -4.63 -17.21 -8.83
N ILE A 179 -3.49 -17.57 -9.40
CA ILE A 179 -2.69 -18.72 -8.96
C ILE A 179 -1.28 -18.20 -8.70
N LEU A 180 -0.93 -18.14 -7.41
CA LEU A 180 0.37 -17.68 -6.94
C LEU A 180 1.22 -18.86 -6.45
N ILE A 181 2.53 -18.69 -6.32
CA ILE A 181 3.45 -19.76 -5.86
C ILE A 181 2.97 -20.39 -4.54
N LYS A 182 2.50 -19.58 -3.58
CA LYS A 182 2.02 -20.06 -2.27
C LYS A 182 0.84 -21.02 -2.39
N ASP A 183 -0.06 -20.78 -3.32
CA ASP A 183 -1.21 -21.65 -3.54
C ASP A 183 -0.75 -23.07 -3.93
N LYS A 184 0.35 -23.17 -4.69
CA LYS A 184 0.88 -24.43 -5.22
C LYS A 184 1.62 -25.26 -4.18
N ILE A 185 2.37 -24.60 -3.29
CA ILE A 185 3.10 -25.27 -2.21
C ILE A 185 2.10 -25.97 -1.29
N ASN A 186 0.97 -25.32 -0.97
CA ASN A 186 -0.10 -25.94 -0.19
C ASN A 186 -0.70 -27.15 -0.91
N PHE A 187 -0.88 -27.07 -2.24
CA PHE A 187 -1.31 -28.22 -3.03
C PHE A 187 -0.34 -29.41 -2.97
N GLU A 188 0.98 -29.18 -2.98
CA GLU A 188 1.96 -30.27 -2.88
C GLU A 188 2.03 -30.87 -1.47
N SER A 189 2.03 -30.05 -0.41
CA SER A 189 2.07 -30.56 0.97
C SER A 189 0.86 -31.44 1.31
N ASP A 190 -0.30 -31.11 0.75
CA ASP A 190 -1.54 -31.86 0.98
C ASP A 190 -1.60 -33.17 0.19
N LEU A 191 -0.84 -33.28 -0.91
CA LEU A 191 -0.67 -34.53 -1.67
C LEU A 191 0.26 -35.52 -0.95
N TYR A 192 1.31 -35.03 -0.27
CA TYR A 192 2.27 -35.90 0.44
C TYR A 192 1.78 -36.34 1.83
N SER A 193 0.97 -35.54 2.51
CA SER A 193 0.43 -35.88 3.84
C SER A 193 -0.71 -36.90 3.82
N ASN A 194 -1.30 -37.15 2.64
CA ASN A 194 -2.48 -38.02 2.48
C ASN A 194 -2.18 -39.47 2.07
N GLN A 195 -0.93 -39.93 2.10
CA GLN A 195 -0.65 -41.35 1.84
C GLN A 195 -1.10 -42.31 2.96
N ASN A 196 -1.62 -41.81 4.09
CA ASN A 196 -1.98 -42.63 5.26
C ASN A 196 -3.46 -42.59 5.70
N TYR A 197 -4.38 -41.96 4.96
CA TYR A 197 -5.80 -42.06 5.27
C TYR A 197 -6.65 -42.32 4.02
N ASN A 198 -7.12 -43.56 3.93
CA ASN A 198 -8.19 -43.94 3.03
C ASN A 198 -9.43 -43.04 3.26
N ASN A 199 -9.98 -42.52 2.17
CA ASN A 199 -11.32 -41.93 2.05
C ASN A 199 -11.57 -40.51 2.61
N GLN A 200 -10.68 -39.56 2.34
CA GLN A 200 -11.09 -38.15 2.27
C GLN A 200 -10.89 -37.61 0.84
N LYS A 201 -12.00 -37.55 0.07
CA LYS A 201 -12.10 -36.73 -1.14
C LYS A 201 -11.92 -35.27 -0.71
N TYR A 202 -10.72 -34.72 -0.86
CA TYR A 202 -10.49 -33.31 -0.59
C TYR A 202 -11.01 -32.46 -1.75
N TYR A 203 -11.83 -31.49 -1.39
CA TYR A 203 -12.48 -30.51 -2.25
C TYR A 203 -11.42 -29.58 -2.89
N THR A 204 -10.90 -29.97 -4.05
CA THR A 204 -10.78 -28.96 -5.11
C THR A 204 -12.20 -28.39 -5.32
N PRO A 205 -12.41 -27.08 -5.54
CA PRO A 205 -13.71 -26.65 -6.06
C PRO A 205 -13.92 -27.50 -7.31
N LEU A 206 -14.84 -28.46 -7.21
CA LEU A 206 -15.03 -29.49 -8.20
C LEU A 206 -15.17 -28.76 -9.52
N CYS A 207 -14.19 -28.95 -10.39
CA CYS A 207 -14.33 -28.55 -11.77
C CYS A 207 -15.64 -29.19 -12.21
N ASN A 208 -16.55 -28.41 -12.79
CA ASN A 208 -17.89 -28.88 -13.19
C ASN A 208 -17.89 -30.03 -14.24
N HIS A 209 -16.71 -30.60 -14.53
CA HIS A 209 -16.45 -31.71 -15.42
C HIS A 209 -16.55 -33.10 -14.76
N GLU A 210 -17.06 -33.22 -13.53
CA GLU A 210 -17.17 -34.53 -12.83
C GLU A 210 -17.96 -35.60 -13.62
N ASN A 211 -18.70 -35.21 -14.67
CA ASN A 211 -19.50 -36.12 -15.53
C ASN A 211 -19.12 -36.09 -17.03
N ILE A 212 -17.95 -35.57 -17.42
CA ILE A 212 -17.52 -35.57 -18.83
C ILE A 212 -16.38 -36.58 -19.00
N ASP A 213 -16.65 -37.69 -19.70
CA ASP A 213 -15.72 -38.80 -20.01
C ASP A 213 -14.37 -38.40 -20.66
N LYS A 214 -14.12 -37.10 -20.91
CA LYS A 214 -12.93 -36.56 -21.59
C LYS A 214 -12.09 -35.59 -20.77
N ASN A 215 -12.54 -35.13 -19.60
CA ASN A 215 -11.87 -34.07 -18.83
C ASN A 215 -11.45 -34.53 -17.43
N ASN A 216 -10.68 -35.61 -17.37
CA ASN A 216 -9.97 -35.98 -16.15
C ASN A 216 -8.82 -35.00 -15.95
N HIS A 217 -9.08 -33.84 -15.35
CA HIS A 217 -8.08 -32.92 -14.78
C HIS A 217 -7.37 -33.61 -13.60
N SER A 218 -6.68 -34.70 -13.92
CA SER A 218 -5.98 -35.56 -13.00
C SER A 218 -4.52 -35.13 -12.99
N ASN A 219 -3.99 -34.96 -11.80
CA ASN A 219 -2.57 -34.70 -11.63
C ASN A 219 -1.80 -35.91 -12.17
N SER A 220 -0.87 -35.66 -13.08
CA SER A 220 0.04 -36.67 -13.61
C SER A 220 1.42 -36.47 -13.02
N GLU A 221 2.37 -37.34 -13.36
CA GLU A 221 3.78 -37.13 -13.00
C GLU A 221 4.31 -35.81 -13.60
N LYS A 222 3.84 -35.44 -14.80
CA LYS A 222 4.35 -34.28 -15.54
C LYS A 222 3.60 -32.97 -15.25
N TYR A 223 2.29 -33.03 -15.07
CA TYR A 223 1.44 -31.84 -14.96
C TYR A 223 0.62 -31.82 -13.66
N LEU A 224 0.51 -30.62 -13.10
CA LEU A 224 -0.42 -30.24 -12.03
C LEU A 224 -1.59 -29.47 -12.65
N TRP A 225 -2.82 -29.85 -12.30
CA TRP A 225 -4.02 -29.13 -12.67
C TRP A 225 -4.55 -28.31 -11.50
N ILE A 226 -4.85 -27.04 -11.74
CA ILE A 226 -5.51 -26.16 -10.78
C ILE A 226 -6.69 -25.47 -11.47
N CYS A 227 -7.87 -25.59 -10.89
CA CYS A 227 -9.10 -25.01 -11.42
C CYS A 227 -9.68 -24.01 -10.42
N LYS A 228 -9.99 -22.79 -10.87
CA LYS A 228 -10.67 -21.78 -10.03
C LYS A 228 -11.91 -21.25 -10.74
N GLY A 229 -13.06 -21.41 -10.08
CA GLY A 229 -14.34 -20.88 -10.54
C GLY A 229 -14.54 -19.43 -10.11
N PHE A 230 -15.18 -18.62 -10.94
CA PHE A 230 -15.53 -17.24 -10.63
C PHE A 230 -16.81 -16.81 -11.36
N LYS A 231 -17.48 -15.78 -10.86
CA LYS A 231 -18.71 -15.25 -11.45
C LYS A 231 -18.48 -13.84 -11.97
N ILE A 232 -19.00 -13.55 -13.16
CA ILE A 232 -19.06 -12.20 -13.71
C ILE A 232 -20.52 -11.89 -14.07
N SER A 233 -20.97 -10.69 -13.70
CA SER A 233 -22.25 -10.15 -14.15
C SER A 233 -22.09 -9.26 -15.38
N LYS A 234 -23.16 -9.14 -16.17
CA LYS A 234 -23.21 -8.23 -17.32
C LYS A 234 -22.92 -6.78 -16.94
N LYS A 235 -23.44 -6.34 -15.78
CA LYS A 235 -23.17 -5.00 -15.24
C LYS A 235 -21.67 -4.77 -15.01
N GLU A 236 -20.98 -5.71 -14.35
CA GLU A 236 -19.53 -5.60 -14.14
C GLU A 236 -18.77 -5.65 -15.47
N PHE A 237 -19.26 -6.39 -16.47
CA PHE A 237 -18.69 -6.41 -17.82
C PHE A 237 -18.90 -5.11 -18.61
N GLU A 238 -20.00 -4.39 -18.34
CA GLU A 238 -20.25 -3.08 -18.92
C GLU A 238 -19.29 -2.02 -18.36
N GLU A 239 -18.89 -2.15 -17.10
CA GLU A 239 -18.02 -1.19 -16.39
C GLU A 239 -16.52 -1.52 -16.50
N LYS A 240 -16.16 -2.80 -16.71
CA LYS A 240 -14.77 -3.29 -16.66
C LYS A 240 -14.35 -4.09 -17.89
N ASN A 241 -13.06 -4.08 -18.16
CA ASN A 241 -12.39 -4.97 -19.10
C ASN A 241 -11.63 -6.07 -18.35
N TYR A 242 -11.57 -7.27 -18.93
CA TYR A 242 -11.05 -8.46 -18.28
C TYR A 242 -9.80 -8.98 -18.98
N TYR A 243 -8.77 -9.26 -18.17
CA TYR A 243 -7.49 -9.74 -18.65
C TYR A 243 -6.96 -10.85 -17.76
N ILE A 244 -6.23 -11.79 -18.37
CA ILE A 244 -5.34 -12.69 -17.65
C ILE A 244 -3.93 -12.12 -17.78
N ILE A 245 -3.27 -11.93 -16.64
CA ILE A 245 -1.89 -11.44 -16.55
C ILE A 245 -1.03 -12.58 -16.03
N PHE A 246 -0.13 -13.07 -16.88
CA PHE A 246 0.85 -14.10 -16.54
C PHE A 246 2.16 -13.46 -16.10
N LYS A 247 2.89 -14.17 -15.23
CA LYS A 247 4.29 -13.83 -14.93
C LYS A 247 5.15 -14.05 -16.17
N GLU A 248 6.05 -13.11 -16.46
CA GLU A 248 6.98 -13.16 -17.60
C GLU A 248 7.77 -14.48 -17.69
N SER A 249 8.16 -15.06 -16.55
CA SER A 249 8.86 -16.35 -16.50
C SER A 249 8.02 -17.53 -17.00
N ALA A 250 6.70 -17.40 -17.10
CA ALA A 250 5.78 -18.46 -17.53
C ALA A 250 5.66 -18.57 -19.07
N LEU A 251 6.10 -17.54 -19.80
CA LEU A 251 5.91 -17.45 -21.25
C LEU A 251 6.67 -18.56 -21.99
N ASN A 252 6.03 -19.10 -23.03
CA ASN A 252 6.55 -20.13 -23.93
C ASN A 252 7.04 -21.41 -23.24
N LYS A 253 6.66 -21.61 -21.97
CA LYS A 253 6.88 -22.87 -21.26
C LYS A 253 5.77 -23.86 -21.60
N ASP A 254 5.96 -25.10 -21.16
CA ASP A 254 5.02 -26.21 -21.29
C ASP A 254 3.86 -26.05 -20.29
N ASN A 255 3.22 -24.88 -20.29
CA ASN A 255 2.14 -24.48 -19.39
C ASN A 255 0.95 -23.99 -20.23
N TYR A 256 -0.26 -24.37 -19.81
CA TYR A 256 -1.47 -24.10 -20.57
C TYR A 256 -2.59 -23.60 -19.67
N TRP A 257 -3.54 -22.92 -20.30
CA TRP A 257 -4.76 -22.49 -19.65
C TRP A 257 -6.00 -22.71 -20.52
N ILE A 258 -7.13 -22.87 -19.86
CA ILE A 258 -8.44 -23.00 -20.49
C ILE A 258 -9.39 -22.10 -19.70
N LEU A 259 -10.19 -21.32 -20.41
CA LEU A 259 -11.32 -20.61 -19.85
C LEU A 259 -12.59 -21.18 -20.47
N ASP A 260 -13.48 -21.67 -19.62
CA ASP A 260 -14.80 -22.15 -20.03
C ASP A 260 -15.88 -21.71 -19.04
N ASN A 261 -17.12 -22.14 -19.30
CA ASN A 261 -18.26 -21.84 -18.44
C ASN A 261 -19.15 -23.08 -18.30
N ILE A 262 -20.18 -22.97 -17.46
CA ILE A 262 -21.07 -24.11 -17.16
C ILE A 262 -21.97 -24.55 -18.33
N LYS A 263 -22.12 -23.73 -19.37
CA LYS A 263 -22.96 -24.03 -20.55
C LYS A 263 -22.15 -24.50 -21.75
N ASP A 264 -20.91 -24.03 -21.87
CA ASP A 264 -20.01 -24.31 -22.99
C ASP A 264 -18.62 -24.69 -22.46
N HIS A 265 -18.37 -25.99 -22.43
CA HIS A 265 -17.12 -26.59 -21.96
C HIS A 265 -16.10 -26.60 -23.09
N SER A 266 -14.86 -26.22 -22.78
CA SER A 266 -13.77 -26.19 -23.76
C SER A 266 -12.63 -27.11 -23.32
N ASN A 267 -12.07 -27.83 -24.28
CA ASN A 267 -10.83 -28.60 -24.10
C ASN A 267 -9.65 -27.94 -24.82
N TYR A 268 -9.83 -26.71 -25.29
CA TYR A 268 -8.82 -26.00 -26.04
C TYR A 268 -7.76 -25.43 -25.10
N GLU A 269 -6.65 -26.15 -24.99
CA GLU A 269 -5.47 -25.74 -24.23
C GLU A 269 -4.76 -24.58 -24.93
N ASN A 270 -4.79 -23.40 -24.31
CA ASN A 270 -4.05 -22.24 -24.78
C ASN A 270 -2.66 -22.25 -24.16
N GLN A 271 -1.61 -22.29 -24.98
CA GLN A 271 -0.26 -22.07 -24.49
C GLN A 271 -0.07 -20.61 -24.09
N ILE A 272 0.70 -20.37 -23.03
CA ILE A 272 1.02 -19.01 -22.57
C ILE A 272 2.10 -18.41 -23.48
N SER A 273 1.68 -17.59 -24.44
CA SER A 273 2.59 -16.90 -25.38
C SER A 273 2.71 -15.39 -25.15
N SER A 274 1.85 -14.81 -24.30
CA SER A 274 1.82 -13.39 -23.96
C SER A 274 1.61 -13.22 -22.46
N GLU A 275 2.19 -12.16 -21.89
CA GLU A 275 1.93 -11.79 -20.49
C GLU A 275 0.48 -11.37 -20.30
N TYR A 276 -0.13 -10.76 -21.32
CA TYR A 276 -1.49 -10.22 -21.27
C TYR A 276 -2.38 -10.95 -22.26
N VAL A 277 -3.51 -11.47 -21.76
CA VAL A 277 -4.56 -12.06 -22.58
C VAL A 277 -5.86 -11.29 -22.36
N ASN A 278 -6.37 -10.66 -23.42
CA ASN A 278 -7.64 -9.93 -23.39
C ASN A 278 -8.82 -10.91 -23.55
N LEU A 279 -9.73 -10.92 -22.57
CA LEU A 279 -10.88 -11.82 -22.56
C LEU A 279 -12.18 -11.18 -23.09
N ASN A 280 -12.19 -9.87 -23.36
CA ASN A 280 -13.40 -9.11 -23.61
C ASN A 280 -14.16 -9.59 -24.87
N ASN A 281 -13.44 -10.05 -25.90
CA ASN A 281 -14.05 -10.60 -27.11
C ASN A 281 -14.75 -11.95 -26.87
N TYR A 282 -14.24 -12.75 -25.93
CA TYR A 282 -14.87 -14.00 -25.52
C TYR A 282 -16.09 -13.71 -24.64
N LEU A 283 -15.93 -12.85 -23.64
CA LEU A 283 -16.99 -12.48 -22.70
C LEU A 283 -18.15 -11.74 -23.37
N SER A 284 -17.88 -10.88 -24.36
CA SER A 284 -18.92 -10.11 -25.07
C SER A 284 -19.92 -11.02 -25.77
N LYS A 285 -19.48 -12.14 -26.34
CA LYS A 285 -20.37 -13.13 -26.97
C LYS A 285 -21.31 -13.78 -25.97
N ILE A 286 -20.83 -14.02 -24.75
CA ILE A 286 -21.61 -14.66 -23.68
C ILE A 286 -22.64 -13.69 -23.10
N PHE A 287 -22.24 -12.45 -22.82
CA PHE A 287 -23.11 -11.42 -22.23
C PHE A 287 -24.09 -10.75 -23.21
N GLN A 288 -24.11 -11.18 -24.47
CA GLN A 288 -25.22 -10.88 -25.38
C GLN A 288 -26.54 -11.47 -24.88
N ASN A 289 -26.50 -12.70 -24.34
CA ASN A 289 -27.70 -13.46 -23.98
C ASN A 289 -27.85 -13.70 -22.47
N GLU A 290 -26.78 -13.49 -21.69
CA GLU A 290 -26.75 -13.81 -20.26
C GLU A 290 -26.62 -12.54 -19.40
N SER A 291 -27.28 -12.53 -18.23
CA SER A 291 -27.15 -11.45 -17.24
C SER A 291 -26.00 -11.70 -16.25
N SER A 292 -25.62 -12.96 -16.04
CA SER A 292 -24.46 -13.38 -15.27
C SER A 292 -24.03 -14.78 -15.69
N MET A 293 -22.73 -15.08 -15.55
CA MET A 293 -22.19 -16.41 -15.88
C MET A 293 -21.13 -16.83 -14.87
N ILE A 294 -21.07 -18.13 -14.59
CA ILE A 294 -19.99 -18.76 -13.83
C ILE A 294 -18.98 -19.34 -14.82
N PHE A 295 -17.74 -18.94 -14.66
CA PHE A 295 -16.60 -19.35 -15.46
C PHE A 295 -15.65 -20.20 -14.63
N TYR A 296 -14.86 -21.02 -15.29
CA TYR A 296 -13.75 -21.72 -14.67
C TYR A 296 -12.46 -21.45 -15.45
N MET A 297 -11.43 -21.04 -14.72
CA MET A 297 -10.07 -20.94 -15.21
C MET A 297 -9.33 -22.23 -14.83
N HIS A 298 -8.97 -23.02 -15.83
CA HIS A 298 -8.17 -24.24 -15.67
C HIS A 298 -6.73 -23.95 -16.04
N SER A 299 -5.82 -24.37 -15.18
CA SER A 299 -4.38 -24.17 -15.34
C SER A 299 -3.69 -25.51 -15.33
N LYS A 300 -3.05 -25.85 -16.44
CA LYS A 300 -2.23 -27.05 -16.61
C LYS A 300 -0.77 -26.63 -16.53
N ILE A 301 -0.13 -26.96 -15.42
CA ILE A 301 1.19 -26.47 -15.05
C ILE A 301 2.18 -27.62 -15.13
N ASN A 302 3.25 -27.50 -15.90
CA ASN A 302 4.34 -28.46 -15.87
C ASN A 302 5.10 -28.31 -14.55
N LYS A 303 5.21 -29.42 -13.81
CA LYS A 303 5.82 -29.46 -12.48
C LYS A 303 7.29 -29.01 -12.47
N ASN A 304 8.01 -29.18 -13.59
CA ASN A 304 9.39 -28.71 -13.73
C ASN A 304 9.50 -27.18 -13.83
N SER A 305 8.38 -26.47 -14.02
CA SER A 305 8.32 -25.00 -14.12
C SER A 305 7.34 -24.39 -13.11
N LEU A 306 7.14 -25.08 -11.99
CA LEU A 306 6.13 -24.70 -11.00
C LEU A 306 6.37 -23.29 -10.42
N GLU A 307 7.62 -22.92 -10.16
CA GLU A 307 7.99 -21.61 -9.60
C GLU A 307 7.85 -20.44 -10.61
N ASP A 308 7.83 -20.79 -11.89
CA ASP A 308 7.79 -19.83 -12.99
C ASP A 308 6.37 -19.43 -13.37
N TYR A 309 5.41 -20.30 -13.12
CA TYR A 309 4.02 -20.07 -13.47
C TYR A 309 3.36 -19.21 -12.39
N GLU A 310 2.79 -18.08 -12.75
CA GLU A 310 1.79 -17.41 -11.91
C GLU A 310 0.84 -16.68 -12.84
N HIS A 311 -0.42 -16.55 -12.44
CA HIS A 311 -1.35 -15.70 -13.17
C HIS A 311 -2.31 -15.00 -12.22
N VAL A 312 -2.85 -13.88 -12.70
CA VAL A 312 -3.98 -13.19 -12.09
C VAL A 312 -5.00 -12.84 -13.17
N LEU A 313 -6.25 -13.17 -12.92
CA LEU A 313 -7.40 -12.70 -13.68
C LEU A 313 -7.88 -11.40 -13.02
N VAL A 314 -7.97 -10.33 -13.80
CA VAL A 314 -8.30 -8.99 -13.31
C VAL A 314 -9.49 -8.40 -14.05
N GLY A 315 -10.29 -7.60 -13.35
CA GLY A 315 -11.34 -6.77 -13.94
C GLY A 315 -11.02 -5.30 -13.73
N ILE A 316 -10.55 -4.62 -14.78
CA ILE A 316 -10.06 -3.25 -14.73
C ILE A 316 -11.14 -2.29 -15.22
N PRO A 317 -11.45 -1.19 -14.51
CA PRO A 317 -12.37 -0.17 -15.01
C PRO A 317 -12.00 0.28 -16.43
N LYS A 318 -12.98 0.40 -17.33
CA LYS A 318 -12.72 0.74 -18.74
C LYS A 318 -11.95 2.04 -18.92
N GLU A 319 -12.15 3.01 -18.03
CA GLU A 319 -11.44 4.29 -17.98
C GLU A 319 -9.93 4.17 -17.65
N GLU A 320 -9.51 3.07 -17.03
CA GLU A 320 -8.12 2.77 -16.67
C GLU A 320 -7.42 1.82 -17.65
N GLU A 321 -8.10 1.35 -18.71
CA GLU A 321 -7.57 0.37 -19.67
C GLU A 321 -6.21 0.76 -20.26
N LYS A 322 -6.00 2.06 -20.52
CA LYS A 322 -4.73 2.60 -21.05
C LYS A 322 -3.48 2.30 -20.20
N TYR A 323 -3.64 1.83 -18.97
CA TYR A 323 -2.53 1.51 -18.08
C TYR A 323 -2.24 0.01 -17.95
N ILE A 324 -3.00 -0.86 -18.63
CA ILE A 324 -2.90 -2.32 -18.45
C ILE A 324 -1.51 -2.87 -18.73
N GLU A 325 -0.85 -2.41 -19.79
CA GLU A 325 0.50 -2.87 -20.17
C GLU A 325 1.57 -2.51 -19.14
N LYS A 326 1.28 -1.60 -18.20
CA LYS A 326 2.17 -1.24 -17.10
C LYS A 326 1.97 -2.13 -15.87
N PHE A 327 0.86 -2.85 -15.79
CA PHE A 327 0.51 -3.66 -14.63
C PHE A 327 1.09 -5.07 -14.73
N LYS A 328 2.26 -5.26 -14.13
CA LYS A 328 2.81 -6.59 -13.87
C LYS A 328 1.99 -7.33 -12.81
N ILE A 329 2.10 -8.65 -12.79
CA ILE A 329 1.42 -9.51 -11.80
C ILE A 329 1.65 -9.07 -10.34
N ASP A 330 2.81 -8.50 -10.02
CA ASP A 330 3.16 -8.03 -8.69
C ASP A 330 2.29 -6.86 -8.19
N TYR A 331 1.68 -6.07 -9.10
CA TYR A 331 0.75 -5.01 -8.73
C TYR A 331 -0.55 -5.52 -8.12
N PHE A 332 -0.88 -6.81 -8.30
CA PHE A 332 -2.10 -7.43 -7.80
C PHE A 332 -1.86 -8.30 -6.56
N LYS A 333 -0.65 -8.27 -6.01
CA LYS A 333 -0.28 -8.98 -4.78
C LYS A 333 -0.21 -8.01 -3.62
N GLU A 334 -0.44 -8.53 -2.43
CA GLU A 334 -0.07 -7.82 -1.21
C GLU A 334 1.46 -7.78 -1.10
N GLN A 335 2.03 -6.61 -0.81
CA GLN A 335 3.48 -6.37 -0.80
C GLN A 335 3.90 -5.68 0.49
N GLU A 336 5.07 -6.03 0.99
CA GLU A 336 5.69 -5.31 2.09
C GLU A 336 6.28 -3.98 1.59
N CYS A 337 6.04 -2.93 2.34
CA CYS A 337 6.41 -1.56 2.01
C CYS A 337 6.97 -0.82 3.24
N HIS A 338 7.85 0.14 3.00
CA HIS A 338 8.17 1.20 3.94
C HIS A 338 7.19 2.36 3.76
N PHE A 339 6.37 2.61 4.76
CA PHE A 339 5.52 3.79 4.87
C PHE A 339 6.32 4.89 5.58
N ILE A 340 6.66 5.93 4.84
CA ILE A 340 7.46 7.05 5.32
C ILE A 340 6.60 8.30 5.32
N MET A 341 6.39 8.88 6.50
CA MET A 341 5.81 10.20 6.62
C MET A 341 6.90 11.20 6.95
N ARG A 342 6.91 12.33 6.23
CA ARG A 342 7.81 13.46 6.51
C ARG A 342 6.97 14.67 6.87
N SER A 343 7.38 15.39 7.91
CA SER A 343 6.66 16.53 8.45
C SER A 343 7.59 17.68 8.79
N TRP A 344 7.13 18.92 8.59
CA TRP A 344 7.87 20.15 8.88
C TRP A 344 6.91 21.32 9.14
N TYR A 345 7.38 22.37 9.83
CA TYR A 345 6.59 23.60 10.00
C TYR A 345 6.45 24.39 8.69
N PHE A 346 5.44 25.25 8.66
CA PHE A 346 5.09 26.05 7.48
C PHE A 346 6.18 27.00 7.01
#